data_AF-A0AAW9RU30-F1
#
_entry.id   AF-A0AAW9RU30-F1
#
_cell.length_a   1.000
_cell.length_b   1.000
_cell.length_c   1.000
_cell.angle_alpha   90.00
_cell.angle_beta   90.00
_cell.angle_gamma   90.00
#
_symmetry.space_group_name_H-M   'P 1'
#
loop_
_entity.id
_entity.type
_entity.pdbx_description
1 polymer ?
#
loop_
_entity_poly.entity_id
_entity_poly.type
_entity_poly.pdbx_seq_one_letter_code
_entity_poly.pdbx_strand_id
1 'polypeptide(L)'
;MLYKIKLKNADKHVIISDEAFEFIDKSEYLTSINFLENLRLHSSGYVFYQKNYPFKGGYKNVTIYLHKLIADKFVEKPESDKRLFVRIINGNALDCRTKNLDWATMSDLRRNQKKHNNKTGYRGVVKVSKSTYRAVLYTSKERYDLGVFNSAEEAAKAYNEKSQELFGDTKSLNKVTE
;
A
#
# COMPACT_ATOMS: atom_id res chain seq x y z
N MET A 1 0.53 19.49 15.11
CA MET A 1 2.00 19.32 15.19
C MET A 1 2.42 18.01 14.51
N LEU A 2 3.68 17.83 14.10
CA LEU A 2 4.15 16.59 13.47
C LEU A 2 5.24 15.95 14.33
N TYR A 3 5.11 14.66 14.59
CA TYR A 3 6.07 13.90 15.40
C TYR A 3 6.92 13.00 14.51
N LYS A 4 8.23 12.99 14.74
CA LYS A 4 9.19 12.12 14.07
C LYS A 4 9.74 11.12 15.09
N ILE A 5 9.45 9.85 14.91
CA ILE A 5 9.85 8.78 15.82
C ILE A 5 10.95 7.95 15.17
N LYS A 6 12.10 7.81 15.84
CA LYS A 6 13.24 7.03 15.35
C LYS A 6 12.91 5.54 15.43
N LEU A 7 13.24 4.79 14.38
CA LEU A 7 13.04 3.34 14.34
C LEU A 7 14.23 2.62 14.99
N LYS A 8 13.94 1.61 15.82
CA LYS A 8 14.94 0.91 16.63
C LYS A 8 15.98 0.13 15.82
N ASN A 9 15.60 -0.37 14.65
CA ASN A 9 16.44 -1.24 13.80
C ASN A 9 16.88 -0.58 12.48
N ALA A 10 16.68 0.72 12.33
CA ALA A 10 17.07 1.43 11.11
C ALA A 10 17.34 2.91 11.42
N ASP A 11 18.29 3.52 10.72
CA ASP A 11 18.49 4.97 10.77
C ASP A 11 17.43 5.71 9.92
N LYS A 12 16.17 5.55 10.32
CA LYS A 12 15.00 6.14 9.68
C LYS A 12 14.01 6.59 10.74
N HIS A 13 13.18 7.55 10.36
CA HIS A 13 12.11 8.07 11.20
C HIS A 13 10.76 7.83 10.55
N VAL A 14 9.77 7.47 11.36
CA VAL A 14 8.37 7.49 10.96
C VAL A 14 7.75 8.82 11.38
N ILE A 15 6.85 9.34 10.55
CA ILE A 15 6.10 10.56 10.83
C ILE A 15 4.68 10.18 11.20
N ILE A 16 4.18 10.73 12.30
CA ILE A 16 2.78 10.61 12.73
C ILE A 16 2.19 12.00 13.03
N SER A 17 0.86 12.09 13.00
CA SER A 17 0.12 13.31 13.36
C SER A 17 0.02 13.48 14.88
N ASP A 18 -0.42 14.65 15.36
CA ASP A 18 -0.41 14.92 16.80
C ASP A 18 -1.43 14.08 17.55
N GLU A 19 -2.62 13.94 17.00
CA GLU A 19 -3.71 13.15 17.57
C GLU A 19 -3.31 11.68 17.68
N ALA A 20 -2.56 11.17 16.70
CA ALA A 20 -2.01 9.82 16.72
C ALA A 20 -0.94 9.66 17.80
N PHE A 21 -0.04 10.63 17.96
CA PHE A 21 0.96 10.62 19.02
C PHE A 21 0.30 10.64 20.40
N GLU A 22 -0.62 11.59 20.64
CA GLU A 22 -1.33 11.72 21.91
C GLU A 22 -2.13 10.48 22.27
N PHE A 23 -2.80 9.85 21.29
CA PHE A 23 -3.52 8.61 21.53
C PHE A 23 -2.61 7.48 21.99
N ILE A 24 -1.42 7.37 21.39
CA ILE A 24 -0.44 6.36 21.77
C ILE A 24 0.10 6.65 23.18
N ASP A 25 0.46 7.89 23.46
CA ASP A 25 1.06 8.33 24.73
C ASP A 25 0.08 8.19 25.91
N LYS A 26 -1.20 8.48 25.68
CA LYS A 26 -2.27 8.32 26.68
C LYS A 26 -2.78 6.88 26.83
N SER A 27 -2.35 5.95 25.97
CA SER A 27 -2.79 4.56 26.04
C SER A 27 -1.97 3.80 27.08
N GLU A 28 -2.63 3.38 28.17
CA GLU A 28 -2.00 2.58 29.24
C GLU A 28 -1.24 1.36 28.68
N TYR A 29 -1.87 0.61 27.78
CA TYR A 29 -1.24 -0.57 27.19
C TYR A 29 -0.03 -0.22 26.32
N LEU A 30 -0.14 0.76 25.41
CA LEU A 30 0.96 1.08 24.47
C LEU A 30 2.16 1.70 25.20
N THR A 31 1.91 2.53 26.22
CA THR A 31 2.95 3.10 27.08
C THR A 31 3.61 2.01 27.92
N SER A 32 2.84 1.04 28.47
CA SER A 32 3.42 -0.07 29.25
C SER A 32 4.42 -0.94 28.49
N ILE A 33 4.34 -0.96 27.15
CA ILE A 33 5.24 -1.73 26.28
C ILE A 33 6.32 -0.87 25.61
N ASN A 34 6.44 0.41 25.97
CA ASN A 34 7.32 1.39 25.33
C ASN A 34 7.16 1.33 23.81
N PHE A 35 5.91 1.45 23.35
CA PHE A 35 5.53 1.15 21.96
C PHE A 35 6.32 2.01 20.96
N LEU A 36 6.38 3.33 21.19
CA LEU A 36 7.04 4.29 20.29
C LEU A 36 8.55 4.03 20.19
N GLU A 37 9.22 3.75 21.30
CA GLU A 37 10.66 3.48 21.38
C GLU A 37 11.03 2.12 20.76
N ASN A 38 10.06 1.20 20.66
CA ASN A 38 10.26 -0.14 20.13
C ASN A 38 9.75 -0.34 18.70
N LEU A 39 9.33 0.72 18.02
CA LEU A 39 8.97 0.66 16.60
C LEU A 39 10.16 0.25 15.73
N ARG A 40 9.91 -0.62 14.76
CA ARG A 40 10.89 -1.18 13.83
C ARG A 40 10.40 -1.06 12.39
N LEU A 41 11.35 -1.08 11.46
CA LEU A 41 11.11 -1.20 10.03
C LEU A 41 11.05 -2.68 9.65
N HIS A 42 9.93 -3.09 9.06
CA HIS A 42 9.74 -4.41 8.47
C HIS A 42 10.45 -4.50 7.12
N SER A 43 10.83 -5.71 6.67
CA SER A 43 11.46 -5.92 5.36
C SER A 43 10.59 -5.48 4.18
N SER A 44 9.27 -5.50 4.35
CA SER A 44 8.30 -4.96 3.36
C SER A 44 8.13 -3.44 3.41
N GLY A 45 8.80 -2.74 4.32
CA GLY A 45 8.80 -1.28 4.45
C GLY A 45 7.83 -0.72 5.50
N TYR A 46 6.92 -1.52 6.06
CA TYR A 46 5.99 -1.05 7.09
C TYR A 46 6.64 -0.87 8.45
N VAL A 47 6.12 0.09 9.22
CA VAL A 47 6.52 0.32 10.61
C VAL A 47 5.65 -0.52 11.54
N PHE A 48 6.30 -1.24 12.45
CA PHE A 48 5.63 -2.18 13.35
C PHE A 48 6.34 -2.29 14.70
N TYR A 49 5.60 -2.69 15.71
CA TYR A 49 6.10 -3.23 16.97
C TYR A 49 5.91 -4.76 16.96
N GLN A 50 6.86 -5.48 17.55
CA GLN A 50 6.71 -6.92 17.75
C GLN A 50 7.41 -7.38 19.03
N LYS A 51 6.75 -8.26 19.78
CA LYS A 51 7.31 -8.91 20.97
C LYS A 51 6.80 -10.35 21.11
N ASN A 52 7.69 -11.25 21.53
CA ASN A 52 7.37 -12.63 21.86
C ASN A 52 7.14 -12.74 23.37
N TYR A 53 6.10 -13.45 23.76
CA TYR A 53 5.74 -13.74 25.15
C TYR A 53 5.77 -15.26 25.35
N PRO A 54 6.44 -15.79 26.38
CA PRO A 54 6.35 -17.22 26.71
C PRO A 54 4.89 -17.63 26.90
N PHE A 55 4.48 -18.73 26.27
CA PHE A 55 3.11 -19.25 26.39
C PHE A 55 3.08 -20.76 26.16
N LYS A 56 2.61 -21.51 27.17
CA LYS A 56 2.35 -22.98 27.16
C LYS A 56 3.25 -23.79 26.21
N GLY A 57 4.53 -23.97 26.60
CA GLY A 57 5.48 -24.79 25.84
C GLY A 57 6.02 -24.14 24.56
N GLY A 58 5.73 -22.86 24.33
CA GLY A 58 6.25 -22.09 23.20
C GLY A 58 6.19 -20.58 23.46
N TYR A 59 6.00 -19.81 22.38
CA TYR A 59 5.90 -18.36 22.44
C TYR A 59 4.68 -17.87 21.68
N LYS A 60 4.00 -16.88 22.23
CA LYS A 60 3.00 -16.07 21.54
C LYS A 60 3.68 -14.82 20.98
N ASN A 61 3.63 -14.66 19.66
CA ASN A 61 4.07 -13.45 19.00
C ASN A 61 2.94 -12.41 18.99
N VAL A 62 3.23 -11.19 19.42
CA VAL A 62 2.35 -10.03 19.26
C VAL A 62 2.99 -9.09 18.26
N THR A 63 2.26 -8.73 17.22
CA THR A 63 2.68 -7.77 16.20
C THR A 63 1.62 -6.68 16.05
N ILE A 64 2.04 -5.43 16.10
CA ILE A 64 1.18 -4.25 15.93
C ILE A 64 1.77 -3.41 14.80
N TYR A 65 1.00 -3.22 13.73
CA TYR A 65 1.39 -2.35 12.63
C TYR A 65 0.91 -0.93 12.90
N LEU A 66 1.83 0.03 12.86
CA LEU A 66 1.53 1.42 13.24
C LEU A 66 0.43 2.04 12.37
N HIS A 67 0.53 1.88 11.04
CA HIS A 67 -0.48 2.39 10.11
C HIS A 67 -1.87 1.79 10.36
N LYS A 68 -1.97 0.53 10.78
CA LYS A 68 -3.26 -0.10 11.09
C LYS A 68 -3.84 0.45 12.38
N LEU A 69 -3.03 0.51 13.43
CA LEU A 69 -3.41 1.08 14.72
C LEU A 69 -3.99 2.50 14.57
N ILE A 70 -3.31 3.35 13.79
CA ILE A 70 -3.75 4.74 13.56
C ILE A 70 -5.03 4.76 12.70
N ALA A 71 -5.09 3.99 11.62
CA ALA A 71 -6.27 3.97 10.76
C ALA A 71 -7.51 3.43 11.49
N ASP A 72 -7.37 2.36 12.27
CA ASP A 72 -8.46 1.78 13.08
C ASP A 72 -9.03 2.80 14.08
N LYS A 73 -8.21 3.74 14.56
CA LYS A 73 -8.62 4.75 15.55
C LYS A 73 -9.18 6.03 14.94
N PHE A 74 -8.59 6.50 13.84
CA PHE A 74 -8.79 7.86 13.33
C PHE A 74 -9.36 7.96 11.93
N VAL A 75 -9.40 6.86 11.18
CA VAL A 75 -9.87 6.85 9.80
C VAL A 75 -11.20 6.12 9.76
N GLU A 76 -12.26 6.86 9.46
CA GLU A 76 -13.60 6.31 9.31
C GLU A 76 -13.60 5.17 8.30
N LYS A 77 -14.05 4.00 8.74
CA LYS A 77 -14.10 2.81 7.91
C LYS A 77 -15.45 2.75 7.21
N PRO A 78 -15.49 2.87 5.88
CA PRO A 78 -16.75 2.84 5.16
C PRO A 78 -17.41 1.46 5.25
N GLU A 79 -18.74 1.44 5.19
CA GLU A 79 -19.47 0.19 4.99
C GLU A 79 -19.08 -0.43 3.64
N SER A 80 -18.82 -1.74 3.66
CA SER A 80 -18.46 -2.46 2.44
C SER A 80 -18.81 -3.94 2.57
N ASP A 81 -19.30 -4.51 1.49
CA ASP A 81 -19.46 -5.95 1.27
C ASP A 81 -18.11 -6.68 1.14
N LYS A 82 -17.02 -5.92 0.93
CA LYS A 82 -15.68 -6.43 0.70
C LYS A 82 -14.77 -6.18 1.89
N ARG A 83 -13.77 -7.05 2.03
CA ARG A 83 -12.69 -6.84 2.98
C ARG A 83 -11.88 -5.60 2.60
N LEU A 84 -11.81 -4.66 3.54
CA LEU A 84 -11.00 -3.45 3.44
C LEU A 84 -9.63 -3.64 4.08
N PHE A 85 -8.65 -2.93 3.52
CA PHE A 85 -7.27 -2.90 3.97
C PHE A 85 -6.86 -1.44 4.11
N VAL A 86 -6.00 -1.16 5.09
CA VAL A 86 -5.43 0.17 5.25
C VAL A 86 -4.47 0.44 4.10
N ARG A 87 -4.74 1.50 3.36
CA ARG A 87 -3.93 2.01 2.27
C ARG A 87 -3.14 3.22 2.75
N ILE A 88 -1.92 3.33 2.26
CA ILE A 88 -1.05 4.49 2.46
C ILE A 88 -1.09 5.30 1.18
N ILE A 89 -1.77 6.44 1.21
CA ILE A 89 -2.16 7.21 0.02
C ILE A 89 -0.92 7.60 -0.78
N ASN A 90 0.11 8.18 -0.14
CA ASN A 90 1.33 8.59 -0.82
C ASN A 90 2.28 7.42 -1.19
N GLY A 91 2.05 6.22 -0.64
CA GLY A 91 2.89 5.03 -0.85
C GLY A 91 4.18 5.00 -0.01
N ASN A 92 4.43 6.01 0.83
CA ASN A 92 5.54 6.04 1.77
C ASN A 92 5.11 5.47 3.12
N ALA A 93 5.54 4.24 3.42
CA ALA A 93 5.17 3.55 4.66
C ALA A 93 5.76 4.18 5.94
N LEU A 94 6.67 5.15 5.82
CA LEU A 94 7.18 5.97 6.93
C LEU A 94 6.36 7.24 7.18
N ASP A 95 5.30 7.48 6.40
CA ASP A 95 4.34 8.56 6.63
C ASP A 95 3.03 7.95 7.10
N CYS A 96 2.86 7.84 8.41
CA CYS A 96 1.68 7.29 9.08
C CYS A 96 0.78 8.40 9.64
N ARG A 97 0.82 9.62 9.09
CA ARG A 97 -0.16 10.66 9.41
C ARG A 97 -1.56 10.18 9.02
N THR A 98 -2.56 10.47 9.86
CA THR A 98 -3.97 10.12 9.64
C THR A 98 -4.45 10.48 8.22
N LYS A 99 -4.18 11.70 7.76
CA LYS A 99 -4.52 12.17 6.40
C LYS A 99 -3.86 11.42 5.24
N ASN A 100 -2.85 10.59 5.51
CA ASN A 100 -2.16 9.77 4.52
C ASN A 100 -2.63 8.30 4.56
N LEU A 101 -3.63 8.00 5.38
CA LEU A 101 -4.19 6.67 5.56
C LEU A 101 -5.66 6.68 5.15
N ASP A 102 -6.08 5.62 4.48
CA ASP A 102 -7.48 5.39 4.13
C ASP A 102 -7.79 3.89 4.01
N TRP A 103 -9.04 3.56 3.74
CA TRP A 103 -9.49 2.19 3.55
C TRP A 103 -9.70 1.89 2.07
N ALA A 104 -9.13 0.79 1.60
CA ALA A 104 -9.22 0.38 0.20
C ALA A 104 -9.47 -1.11 0.06
N THR A 105 -10.09 -1.52 -1.04
CA THR A 105 -10.19 -2.95 -1.38
C THR A 105 -8.86 -3.49 -1.88
N MET A 106 -8.68 -4.81 -1.85
CA MET A 106 -7.48 -5.45 -2.42
C MET A 106 -7.30 -5.12 -3.91
N SER A 107 -8.40 -4.97 -4.66
CA SER A 107 -8.38 -4.60 -6.08
C SER A 107 -7.83 -3.20 -6.28
N ASP A 108 -8.22 -2.24 -5.43
CA ASP A 108 -7.75 -0.85 -5.50
C ASP A 108 -6.26 -0.74 -5.11
N LEU A 109 -5.83 -1.51 -4.12
CA LEU A 109 -4.43 -1.62 -3.73
C LEU A 109 -3.56 -2.15 -4.88
N ARG A 110 -3.98 -3.27 -5.49
CA ARG A 110 -3.27 -3.88 -6.63
C ARG A 110 -3.25 -2.98 -7.84
N ARG A 111 -4.33 -2.23 -8.07
CA ARG A 111 -4.38 -1.22 -9.13
C ARG A 111 -3.30 -0.19 -8.88
N ASN A 112 -3.27 0.45 -7.72
CA ASN A 112 -2.30 1.51 -7.39
C ASN A 112 -0.85 1.05 -7.10
N GLN A 113 -0.54 -0.23 -7.26
CA GLN A 113 0.82 -0.74 -7.11
C GLN A 113 1.70 -0.31 -8.29
N LYS A 114 2.78 0.43 -8.01
CA LYS A 114 3.77 0.87 -9.02
C LYS A 114 4.49 -0.29 -9.70
N LYS A 115 4.84 -1.32 -8.95
CA LYS A 115 5.65 -2.43 -9.46
C LYS A 115 4.76 -3.43 -10.19
N HIS A 116 5.02 -3.61 -11.49
CA HIS A 116 4.47 -4.69 -12.27
C HIS A 116 5.64 -5.46 -12.92
N ASN A 117 5.78 -6.73 -12.58
CA ASN A 117 6.85 -7.57 -13.12
C ASN A 117 6.27 -8.38 -14.28
N ASN A 118 6.46 -7.90 -15.51
CA ASN A 118 6.21 -8.70 -16.71
C ASN A 118 7.32 -8.51 -17.75
N LYS A 119 7.35 -9.39 -18.75
CA LYS A 119 8.40 -9.43 -19.79
C LYS A 119 8.46 -8.15 -20.63
N THR A 120 7.38 -7.38 -20.67
CA THR A 120 7.23 -6.17 -21.48
C THR A 120 7.61 -4.91 -20.71
N GLY A 121 7.67 -4.95 -19.38
CA GLY A 121 7.87 -3.78 -18.52
C GLY A 121 6.63 -2.91 -18.34
N TYR A 122 5.53 -3.19 -19.06
CA TYR A 122 4.32 -2.37 -19.08
C TYR A 122 3.13 -3.13 -18.53
N ARG A 123 2.45 -2.55 -17.54
CA ARG A 123 1.22 -3.07 -16.95
C ARG A 123 0.15 -3.28 -18.02
N GLY A 124 -0.51 -4.42 -17.97
CA GLY A 124 -1.58 -4.78 -18.92
C GLY A 124 -1.09 -5.16 -20.31
N VAL A 125 0.22 -5.17 -20.57
CA VAL A 125 0.78 -5.51 -21.89
C VAL A 125 1.35 -6.93 -21.89
N VAL A 126 0.91 -7.73 -22.85
CA VAL A 126 1.33 -9.13 -23.04
C VAL A 126 1.93 -9.29 -24.44
N LYS A 127 3.11 -9.89 -24.54
CA LYS A 127 3.70 -10.24 -25.84
C LYS A 127 2.97 -11.46 -26.43
N VAL A 128 2.39 -11.32 -27.61
CA VAL A 128 1.59 -12.38 -28.27
C VAL A 128 2.39 -13.10 -29.36
N SER A 129 3.23 -12.38 -30.09
CA SER A 129 4.13 -12.96 -31.11
C SER A 129 5.51 -12.34 -31.03
N LYS A 130 6.39 -12.61 -32.01
CA LYS A 130 7.74 -12.00 -32.08
C LYS A 130 7.68 -10.46 -32.07
N SER A 131 6.68 -9.88 -32.73
CA SER A 131 6.55 -8.43 -32.98
C SER A 131 5.19 -7.85 -32.59
N THR A 132 4.30 -8.61 -31.93
CA THR A 132 2.98 -8.10 -31.54
C THR A 132 2.72 -8.19 -30.05
N TYR A 133 2.01 -7.18 -29.54
CA TYR A 133 1.73 -6.95 -28.14
C TYR A 133 0.24 -6.68 -27.96
N ARG A 134 -0.39 -7.35 -26.99
CA ARG A 134 -1.80 -7.15 -26.65
C ARG A 134 -1.92 -6.33 -25.39
N ALA A 135 -2.83 -5.36 -25.39
CA ALA A 135 -3.21 -4.62 -24.21
C ALA A 135 -4.51 -5.20 -23.62
N VAL A 136 -4.50 -5.52 -22.33
CA VAL A 136 -5.66 -6.08 -21.63
C VAL A 136 -5.80 -5.39 -20.27
N LEU A 137 -7.04 -5.06 -19.92
CA LEU A 137 -7.39 -4.52 -18.60
C LEU A 137 -8.47 -5.39 -17.94
N TYR A 138 -8.25 -5.74 -16.68
CA TYR A 138 -9.20 -6.52 -15.89
C TYR A 138 -9.82 -5.66 -14.81
N THR A 139 -11.14 -5.75 -14.69
CA THR A 139 -11.90 -5.18 -13.56
C THR A 139 -12.48 -6.33 -12.73
N SER A 140 -13.16 -6.00 -11.62
CA SER A 140 -13.87 -7.02 -10.85
C SER A 140 -15.06 -7.63 -11.61
N LYS A 141 -15.50 -7.00 -12.71
CA LYS A 141 -16.69 -7.42 -13.47
C LYS A 141 -16.33 -8.07 -14.81
N GLU A 142 -15.34 -7.54 -15.51
CA GLU A 142 -15.06 -7.94 -16.89
C GLU A 142 -13.59 -7.76 -17.30
N ARG A 143 -13.24 -8.38 -18.43
CA ARG A 143 -11.95 -8.23 -19.12
C ARG A 143 -12.16 -7.36 -20.35
N TYR A 144 -11.44 -6.26 -20.44
CA TYR A 144 -11.34 -5.41 -21.63
C TYR A 144 -10.14 -5.85 -22.48
N ASP A 145 -10.40 -6.27 -23.71
CA ASP A 145 -9.37 -6.46 -24.74
C ASP A 145 -9.22 -5.13 -25.50
N LEU A 146 -8.06 -4.49 -25.35
CA LEU A 146 -7.81 -3.15 -25.86
C LEU A 146 -7.12 -3.18 -27.23
N GLY A 147 -6.96 -4.38 -27.81
CA GLY A 147 -6.37 -4.58 -29.12
C GLY A 147 -4.94 -5.11 -29.10
N VAL A 148 -4.41 -5.28 -30.31
CA VAL A 148 -3.07 -5.80 -30.59
C VAL A 148 -2.30 -4.72 -31.36
N PHE A 149 -1.07 -4.46 -30.92
CA PHE A 149 -0.20 -3.39 -31.39
C PHE A 149 1.16 -3.95 -31.80
N ASN A 150 1.92 -3.16 -32.56
CA ASN A 150 3.24 -3.54 -33.08
C ASN A 150 4.36 -3.21 -32.09
N SER A 151 4.08 -2.38 -31.08
CA SER A 151 5.01 -2.06 -30.00
C SER A 151 4.39 -2.25 -28.63
N ALA A 152 5.24 -2.49 -27.63
CA ALA A 152 4.81 -2.58 -26.25
C ALA A 152 4.35 -1.22 -25.70
N GLU A 153 4.89 -0.12 -26.25
CA GLU A 153 4.58 1.26 -25.87
C GLU A 153 3.19 1.69 -26.35
N GLU A 154 2.81 1.39 -27.60
CA GLU A 154 1.45 1.63 -28.10
C GLU A 154 0.42 0.86 -27.28
N ALA A 155 0.70 -0.41 -26.98
CA ALA A 155 -0.16 -1.21 -26.10
C ALA A 155 -0.25 -0.61 -24.68
N ALA A 156 0.84 -0.04 -24.18
CA ALA A 156 0.88 0.61 -22.87
C ALA A 156 0.11 1.95 -22.86
N LYS A 157 0.15 2.72 -23.96
CA LYS A 157 -0.66 3.93 -24.19
C LYS A 157 -2.16 3.58 -24.17
N ALA A 158 -2.58 2.58 -24.95
CA ALA A 158 -3.97 2.09 -24.95
C ALA A 158 -4.43 1.60 -23.56
N TYR A 159 -3.56 0.92 -22.81
CA TYR A 159 -3.86 0.55 -21.43
C TYR A 159 -4.06 1.76 -20.52
N ASN A 160 -3.19 2.78 -20.63
CA ASN A 160 -3.28 3.99 -19.82
C ASN A 160 -4.58 4.75 -20.07
N GLU A 161 -4.95 4.95 -21.34
CA GLU A 161 -6.18 5.62 -21.73
C GLU A 161 -7.40 4.93 -21.11
N LYS A 162 -7.52 3.59 -21.28
CA LYS A 162 -8.64 2.86 -20.69
C LYS A 162 -8.62 2.86 -19.17
N SER A 163 -7.42 2.79 -18.56
CA SER A 163 -7.28 2.86 -17.11
C SER A 163 -7.69 4.22 -16.56
N GLN A 164 -7.37 5.31 -17.25
CA GLN A 164 -7.78 6.67 -16.87
C GLN A 164 -9.29 6.87 -17.06
N GLU A 165 -9.85 6.36 -18.16
CA GLU A 165 -11.30 6.38 -18.40
C GLU A 165 -12.08 5.69 -17.26
N LEU A 166 -11.63 4.51 -16.83
CA LEU A 166 -12.34 3.70 -15.84
C LEU A 166 -12.06 4.10 -14.38
N PHE A 167 -10.86 4.61 -14.09
CA PHE A 167 -10.38 4.76 -12.70
C PHE A 167 -9.77 6.13 -12.38
N GLY A 168 -9.70 7.03 -13.35
CA GLY A 168 -8.97 8.29 -13.24
C GLY A 168 -7.46 8.11 -13.10
N ASP A 169 -6.81 9.12 -12.54
CA ASP A 169 -5.37 9.11 -12.36
C ASP A 169 -4.94 8.13 -11.25
N THR A 170 -4.21 7.10 -11.67
CA THR A 170 -3.67 6.09 -10.76
C THR A 170 -2.15 6.10 -10.79
N LYS A 171 -1.52 5.69 -9.68
CA LYS A 171 -0.05 5.60 -9.58
C LYS A 171 0.59 4.52 -10.45
N SER A 172 -0.24 3.71 -11.09
CA SER A 172 0.12 2.52 -11.86
C SER A 172 0.10 2.71 -13.36
N LEU A 173 -0.21 3.92 -13.84
CA LEU A 173 -0.12 4.24 -15.26
C LEU A 173 1.31 4.01 -15.74
N ASN A 174 1.41 3.40 -16.92
CA ASN A 174 2.68 3.11 -17.58
C ASN A 174 3.39 4.42 -17.91
N LYS A 175 4.71 4.46 -17.68
CA LYS A 175 5.55 5.56 -18.16
C LYS A 175 5.91 5.27 -19.61
N VAL A 176 5.25 5.94 -20.52
CA VAL A 176 5.51 5.87 -21.97
C VAL A 176 6.14 7.19 -22.38
N THR A 177 7.23 7.14 -23.13
CA THR A 177 7.77 8.32 -23.80
C THR A 177 6.77 8.78 -24.86
N GLU A 178 6.60 10.10 -24.99
CA GLU A 178 5.84 10.67 -26.11
C GLU A 178 6.48 10.28 -27.44
#